data_AF-A0A1A8GTV9-F1
#
_entry.id   AF-A0A1A8GTV9-F1
#
_cell.length_a   1.000
_cell.length_b   1.000
_cell.length_c   1.000
_cell.angle_alpha   90.00
_cell.angle_beta   90.00
_cell.angle_gamma   90.00
#
_symmetry.space_group_name_H-M   'P 1'
#
loop_
_entity.id
_entity.type
_entity.pdbx_description
1 polymer ?
#
loop_
_entity_poly.entity_id
_entity_poly.type
_entity_poly.pdbx_seq_one_letter_code
_entity_poly.pdbx_strand_id
1 'polypeptide(L)'
;QGGRQTHTFLAIDTARKEAFMPERGARPDAKKVMVILTDGESHDNYKQKEVIGKCEEDGIERFGIAVLGAYRRNSAGEEEVENFIKEIKSVSSEPLHDHFFNVSDELALVNIVDSLGKKIIALEATSGNSTSSFEMEMSQAGFSVHSSEDGVLLGAVGAYDWNGTVIVQTATETVIPENTQFYDPKSEAGYEGLAGYLGYDVESASTPRGVLY
;
A
#
# COMPACT_ATOMS: atom_id res chain seq x y z
N GLN A 1 30.29 -7.86 15.99
CA GLN A 1 31.12 -7.29 14.89
C GLN A 1 30.15 -6.62 13.94
N GLY A 2 30.29 -5.31 13.71
CA GLY A 2 29.47 -4.60 12.71
C GLY A 2 30.04 -4.76 11.31
N GLY A 3 29.20 -4.61 10.29
CA GLY A 3 29.63 -4.47 8.90
C GLY A 3 30.46 -3.20 8.72
N ARG A 4 31.53 -3.27 7.92
CA ARG A 4 32.44 -2.12 7.66
C ARG A 4 32.00 -1.25 6.48
N GLN A 5 31.07 -1.73 5.67
CA GLN A 5 30.63 -1.11 4.41
C GLN A 5 29.16 -1.40 4.17
N THR A 6 28.50 -0.51 3.45
CA THR A 6 27.11 -0.64 3.01
C THR A 6 27.10 -1.00 1.53
N HIS A 7 26.76 -2.24 1.17
CA HIS A 7 26.73 -2.73 -0.22
C HIS A 7 25.28 -2.88 -0.70
N THR A 8 24.61 -1.75 -0.92
CA THR A 8 23.17 -1.69 -1.25
C THR A 8 22.88 -2.40 -2.57
N PHE A 9 23.67 -2.17 -3.61
CA PHE A 9 23.39 -2.73 -4.94
C PHE A 9 23.69 -4.22 -5.04
N LEU A 10 24.73 -4.70 -4.35
CA LEU A 10 24.96 -6.13 -4.19
C LEU A 10 23.78 -6.80 -3.46
N ALA A 11 23.25 -6.16 -2.41
CA ALA A 11 22.09 -6.69 -1.68
C ALA A 11 20.84 -6.76 -2.57
N ILE A 12 20.56 -5.71 -3.34
CA ILE A 12 19.45 -5.68 -4.30
C ILE A 12 19.59 -6.79 -5.35
N ASP A 13 20.77 -6.93 -5.98
CA ASP A 13 20.98 -7.96 -7.01
C ASP A 13 20.92 -9.38 -6.41
N THR A 14 21.38 -9.56 -5.18
CA THR A 14 21.26 -10.84 -4.46
C THR A 14 19.79 -11.16 -4.16
N ALA A 15 19.02 -10.20 -3.64
CA ALA A 15 17.59 -10.38 -3.39
C ALA A 15 16.83 -10.70 -4.68
N ARG A 16 17.12 -9.97 -5.77
CA ARG A 16 16.58 -10.24 -7.11
C ARG A 16 16.84 -11.67 -7.57
N LYS A 17 18.09 -12.12 -7.48
CA LYS A 17 18.51 -13.43 -7.97
C LYS A 17 18.12 -14.58 -7.06
N GLU A 18 17.95 -14.35 -5.76
CA GLU A 18 17.77 -15.44 -4.80
C GLU A 18 16.39 -15.45 -4.16
N ALA A 19 15.88 -14.31 -3.68
CA ALA A 19 14.64 -14.27 -2.92
C ALA A 19 13.41 -14.48 -3.80
N PHE A 20 13.45 -14.05 -5.07
CA PHE A 20 12.37 -14.23 -6.03
C PHE A 20 12.46 -15.53 -6.85
N MET A 21 13.23 -16.51 -6.40
CA MET A 21 13.31 -17.83 -7.03
C MET A 21 12.12 -18.73 -6.64
N PRO A 22 11.48 -19.43 -7.59
CA PRO A 22 10.44 -20.41 -7.29
C PRO A 22 10.90 -21.50 -6.33
N GLU A 23 12.17 -21.91 -6.41
CA GLU A 23 12.80 -22.88 -5.51
C GLU A 23 12.88 -22.39 -4.06
N ARG A 24 12.75 -21.07 -3.85
CA ARG A 24 12.68 -20.43 -2.53
C ARG A 24 11.27 -19.97 -2.16
N GLY A 25 10.24 -20.44 -2.89
CA GLY A 25 8.84 -20.18 -2.59
C GLY A 25 8.23 -18.97 -3.31
N ALA A 26 8.96 -18.33 -4.23
CA ALA A 26 8.39 -17.26 -5.04
C ALA A 26 7.32 -17.81 -6.01
N ARG A 27 6.20 -17.09 -6.11
CA ARG A 27 5.12 -17.43 -7.06
C ARG A 27 5.38 -16.70 -8.39
N PRO A 28 5.50 -17.40 -9.52
CA PRO A 28 5.79 -16.76 -10.82
C PRO A 28 4.78 -15.69 -11.24
N ASP A 29 3.51 -15.90 -10.90
CA ASP A 29 2.40 -15.03 -11.30
C ASP A 29 2.09 -13.92 -10.28
N ALA A 30 2.85 -13.83 -9.18
CA ALA A 30 2.66 -12.79 -8.18
C ALA A 30 3.47 -11.53 -8.54
N LYS A 31 2.92 -10.35 -8.21
CA LYS A 31 3.68 -9.10 -8.25
C LYS A 31 4.88 -9.20 -7.30
N LYS A 32 6.05 -8.76 -7.77
CA LYS A 32 7.30 -8.78 -6.99
C LYS A 32 7.51 -7.39 -6.38
N VAL A 33 7.55 -7.33 -5.05
CA VAL A 33 7.78 -6.08 -4.32
C VAL A 33 9.05 -6.21 -3.48
N MET A 34 9.93 -5.23 -3.57
CA MET A 34 11.16 -5.14 -2.78
C MET A 34 11.15 -3.84 -1.96
N VAL A 35 11.36 -3.95 -0.65
CA VAL A 35 11.49 -2.81 0.25
C VAL A 35 12.97 -2.65 0.63
N ILE A 36 13.58 -1.54 0.23
CA ILE A 36 14.97 -1.19 0.49
C ILE A 36 15.02 -0.18 1.64
N LEU A 37 15.56 -0.59 2.79
CA LEU A 37 15.76 0.25 3.96
C LEU A 37 17.26 0.43 4.22
N THR A 38 17.73 1.67 4.26
CA THR A 38 19.13 1.99 4.60
C THR A 38 19.24 3.33 5.33
N ASP A 39 20.27 3.45 6.17
CA ASP A 39 20.63 4.63 6.94
C ASP A 39 21.98 5.25 6.48
N GLY A 40 22.53 4.76 5.35
CA GLY A 40 23.80 5.23 4.81
C GLY A 40 23.96 5.02 3.30
N GLU A 41 24.82 5.84 2.70
CA GLU A 41 25.21 5.76 1.29
C GLU A 41 25.93 4.44 0.97
N SER A 42 25.66 3.90 -0.21
CA SER A 42 26.28 2.67 -0.66
C SER A 42 27.75 2.89 -1.06
N HIS A 43 28.56 1.85 -0.84
CA HIS A 43 29.95 1.79 -1.28
C HIS A 43 30.08 1.14 -2.67
N ASP A 44 28.96 0.76 -3.29
CA ASP A 44 28.90 0.06 -4.57
C ASP A 44 27.99 0.75 -5.61
N ASN A 45 27.82 2.07 -5.48
CA ASN A 45 27.08 2.95 -6.39
C ASN A 45 27.41 2.77 -7.89
N TYR A 46 28.63 2.35 -8.23
CA TYR A 46 29.01 2.06 -9.62
C TYR A 46 28.19 0.92 -10.27
N LYS A 47 27.51 0.08 -9.49
CA LYS A 47 26.64 -1.01 -9.96
C LYS A 47 25.19 -0.57 -10.20
N GLN A 48 24.81 0.63 -9.75
CA GLN A 48 23.44 1.10 -9.72
C GLN A 48 22.69 0.87 -11.03
N LYS A 49 23.23 1.38 -12.13
CA LYS A 49 22.56 1.34 -13.43
C LYS A 49 22.27 -0.09 -13.91
N GLU A 50 23.22 -1.00 -13.69
CA GLU A 50 23.06 -2.40 -14.09
C GLU A 50 22.03 -3.11 -13.22
N VAL A 51 22.12 -2.95 -11.90
CA VAL A 51 21.27 -3.68 -10.95
C VAL A 51 19.83 -3.20 -11.04
N ILE A 52 19.61 -1.88 -11.06
CA ILE A 52 18.26 -1.31 -11.18
C ILE A 52 17.64 -1.67 -12.54
N GLY A 53 18.40 -1.60 -13.64
CA GLY A 53 17.90 -2.03 -14.95
C GLY A 53 17.41 -3.49 -14.96
N LYS A 54 18.15 -4.40 -14.31
CA LYS A 54 17.73 -5.80 -14.17
C LYS A 54 16.50 -5.97 -13.29
N CYS A 55 16.33 -5.15 -12.25
CA CYS A 55 15.12 -5.16 -11.44
C CYS A 55 13.89 -4.74 -12.25
N GLU A 56 14.02 -3.73 -13.13
CA GLU A 56 12.93 -3.31 -14.02
C GLU A 56 12.59 -4.40 -15.05
N GLU A 57 13.60 -5.03 -15.65
CA GLU A 57 13.41 -6.15 -16.58
C GLU A 57 12.68 -7.34 -15.91
N ASP A 58 12.94 -7.58 -14.62
CA ASP A 58 12.31 -8.63 -13.83
C ASP A 58 10.93 -8.24 -13.27
N GLY A 59 10.47 -7.00 -13.52
CA GLY A 59 9.18 -6.48 -13.06
C GLY A 59 9.10 -6.33 -11.54
N ILE A 60 10.19 -5.95 -10.88
CA ILE A 60 10.26 -5.78 -9.43
C ILE A 60 9.92 -4.34 -9.06
N GLU A 61 8.80 -4.14 -8.38
CA GLU A 61 8.41 -2.87 -7.79
C GLU A 61 9.27 -2.61 -6.54
N ARG A 62 9.87 -1.42 -6.44
CA ARG A 62 10.88 -1.12 -5.39
C ARG A 62 10.48 0.10 -4.58
N PHE A 63 10.40 -0.08 -3.26
CA PHE A 63 10.17 0.99 -2.30
C PHE A 63 11.46 1.33 -1.57
N GLY A 64 11.95 2.56 -1.69
CA GLY A 64 13.15 3.04 -1.01
C GLY A 64 12.83 3.84 0.24
N ILE A 65 13.46 3.50 1.36
CA ILE A 65 13.30 4.17 2.66
C ILE A 65 14.66 4.65 3.13
N ALA A 66 14.85 5.96 3.17
CA ALA A 66 16.05 6.63 3.66
C ALA A 66 15.88 7.00 5.14
N VAL A 67 16.75 6.49 6.01
CA VAL A 67 16.75 6.80 7.45
C VAL A 67 17.87 7.78 7.79
N LEU A 68 17.53 8.99 8.20
CA LEU A 68 18.50 10.06 8.44
C LEU A 68 19.08 10.08 9.87
N GLY A 69 18.77 9.09 10.70
CA GLY A 69 19.18 9.05 12.10
C GLY A 69 20.69 9.22 12.28
N ALA A 70 21.50 8.51 11.48
CA ALA A 70 22.95 8.59 11.53
C ALA A 70 23.49 9.96 11.08
N TYR A 71 22.96 10.52 9.99
CA TYR A 71 23.36 11.82 9.45
C TYR A 71 23.09 12.96 10.42
N ARG A 72 21.94 12.92 11.13
CA ARG A 72 21.59 13.94 12.14
C ARG A 72 22.50 13.87 13.36
N ARG A 73 22.86 12.66 13.82
CA ARG A 73 23.76 12.47 14.99
C ARG A 73 25.19 12.92 14.70
N ASN A 74 25.64 12.80 13.46
CA ASN A 74 26.99 13.15 13.04
C ASN A 74 27.13 14.59 12.52
N SER A 75 26.06 15.39 12.55
CA SER A 75 26.03 16.73 11.96
C SER A 75 26.52 16.74 10.51
N ALA A 76 26.05 15.76 9.73
CA ALA A 76 26.42 15.62 8.32
C ALA A 76 26.08 16.88 7.51
N GLY A 77 26.87 17.14 6.46
CA GLY A 77 26.64 18.27 5.58
C GLY A 77 25.33 18.12 4.80
N GLU A 78 24.71 19.25 4.41
CA GLU A 78 23.50 19.24 3.59
C GLU A 78 23.72 18.48 2.26
N GLU A 79 24.91 18.61 1.66
CA GLU A 79 25.29 17.91 0.44
C GLU A 79 25.32 16.38 0.61
N GLU A 80 25.85 15.88 1.74
CA GLU A 80 25.91 14.44 2.04
C GLU A 80 24.50 13.85 2.19
N VAL A 81 23.63 14.57 2.90
CA VAL A 81 22.22 14.17 3.06
C VAL A 81 21.51 14.17 1.71
N GLU A 82 21.75 15.17 0.87
CA GLU A 82 21.10 15.28 -0.43
C GLU A 82 21.57 14.18 -1.39
N ASN A 83 22.87 13.85 -1.39
CA ASN A 83 23.43 12.75 -2.19
C ASN A 83 22.86 11.39 -1.75
N PHE A 84 22.79 11.16 -0.44
CA PHE A 84 22.15 9.95 0.10
C PHE A 84 20.67 9.85 -0.33
N ILE A 85 19.90 10.93 -0.20
CA ILE A 85 18.49 10.95 -0.64
C ILE A 85 18.39 10.69 -2.15
N LYS A 86 19.29 11.24 -2.96
CA LYS A 86 19.32 11.00 -4.42
C LYS A 86 19.61 9.53 -4.73
N GLU A 87 20.52 8.88 -4.01
CA GLU A 87 20.78 7.44 -4.15
C GLU A 87 19.50 6.65 -3.88
N ILE A 88 18.82 6.89 -2.76
CA ILE A 88 17.66 6.07 -2.38
C ILE A 88 16.45 6.33 -3.28
N LYS A 89 16.29 7.57 -3.78
CA LYS A 89 15.31 7.85 -4.85
C LYS A 89 15.62 7.04 -6.10
N SER A 90 16.88 6.94 -6.49
CA SER A 90 17.27 6.23 -7.72
C SER A 90 17.12 4.71 -7.67
N VAL A 91 17.00 4.12 -6.48
CA VAL A 91 16.67 2.68 -6.34
C VAL A 91 15.17 2.42 -6.27
N SER A 92 14.37 3.46 -6.00
CA SER A 92 12.91 3.37 -5.92
C SER A 92 12.31 3.35 -7.33
N SER A 93 11.16 2.69 -7.48
CA SER A 93 10.37 2.73 -8.71
C SER A 93 9.66 4.08 -8.89
N GLU A 94 9.23 4.37 -10.11
CA GLU A 94 8.40 5.55 -10.38
C GLU A 94 6.91 5.21 -10.18
N PRO A 95 6.09 6.15 -9.64
CA PRO A 95 6.45 7.51 -9.30
C PRO A 95 7.09 7.63 -7.90
N LEU A 96 8.09 8.50 -7.74
CA LEU A 96 8.82 8.65 -6.47
C LEU A 96 7.96 9.07 -5.27
N HIS A 97 6.87 9.82 -5.46
CA HIS A 97 5.99 10.20 -4.35
C HIS A 97 5.30 8.99 -3.69
N ASP A 98 5.26 7.87 -4.40
CA ASP A 98 4.70 6.61 -3.92
C ASP A 98 5.71 5.63 -3.39
N HIS A 99 6.88 5.60 -4.03
CA HIS A 99 7.87 4.57 -3.78
C HIS A 99 9.03 5.03 -2.90
N PHE A 100 9.17 6.33 -2.63
CA PHE A 100 10.25 6.86 -1.79
C PHE A 100 9.74 7.47 -0.48
N PHE A 101 10.37 7.07 0.62
CA PHE A 101 10.10 7.59 1.95
C PHE A 101 11.37 8.13 2.59
N ASN A 102 11.30 9.35 3.13
CA ASN A 102 12.36 9.96 3.90
C ASN A 102 11.96 9.99 5.38
N VAL A 103 12.78 9.38 6.23
CA VAL A 103 12.50 9.18 7.65
C VAL A 103 13.57 9.85 8.50
N SER A 104 13.14 10.55 9.55
CA SER A 104 14.04 11.29 10.42
C SER A 104 15.03 10.41 11.19
N ASP A 105 14.56 9.27 11.69
CA ASP A 105 15.27 8.33 12.54
C ASP A 105 14.55 6.96 12.57
N GLU A 106 15.14 5.99 13.25
CA GLU A 106 14.67 4.61 13.32
C GLU A 106 13.31 4.48 14.03
N LEU A 107 12.95 5.40 14.93
CA LEU A 107 11.67 5.36 15.66
C LEU A 107 10.51 5.85 14.79
N ALA A 108 10.78 6.81 13.89
CA ALA A 108 9.80 7.32 12.94
C ALA A 108 9.40 6.29 11.86
N LEU A 109 10.08 5.13 11.76
CA LEU A 109 9.68 4.05 10.86
C LEU A 109 8.25 3.57 11.13
N VAL A 110 7.81 3.56 12.39
CA VAL A 110 6.44 3.14 12.76
C VAL A 110 5.38 3.99 12.06
N ASN A 111 5.67 5.26 11.80
CA ASN A 111 4.73 6.19 11.18
C ASN A 111 4.57 5.97 9.67
N ILE A 112 5.54 5.31 9.02
CA ILE A 112 5.47 5.03 7.58
C ILE A 112 4.92 3.64 7.26
N VAL A 113 4.84 2.73 8.25
CA VAL A 113 4.38 1.35 8.04
C VAL A 113 2.95 1.32 7.48
N ASP A 114 2.05 2.15 8.03
CA ASP A 114 0.66 2.20 7.57
C ASP A 114 0.57 2.72 6.12
N SER A 115 1.23 3.84 5.84
CA SER A 115 1.29 4.43 4.48
C SER A 115 1.92 3.49 3.46
N LEU A 116 3.02 2.82 3.81
CA LEU A 116 3.68 1.85 2.95
C LEU A 116 2.80 0.62 2.70
N GLY A 117 2.17 0.10 3.76
CA GLY A 117 1.26 -1.03 3.68
C GLY A 117 0.09 -0.75 2.73
N LYS A 118 -0.56 0.41 2.87
CA LYS A 118 -1.65 0.85 1.98
C LYS A 118 -1.22 0.88 0.51
N LYS A 119 -0.03 1.43 0.21
CA LYS A 119 0.50 1.48 -1.17
C LYS A 119 0.81 0.11 -1.74
N ILE A 120 1.38 -0.79 -0.94
CA ILE A 120 1.66 -2.17 -1.36
C ILE A 120 0.36 -2.94 -1.63
N ILE A 121 -0.63 -2.80 -0.76
CA ILE A 121 -1.94 -3.42 -0.92
C ILE A 121 -2.62 -2.94 -2.20
N ALA A 122 -2.60 -1.63 -2.47
CA ALA A 122 -3.17 -1.06 -3.68
C ALA A 122 -2.56 -1.67 -4.97
N LEU A 123 -1.27 -2.04 -4.93
CA LEU A 123 -0.62 -2.74 -6.05
C LEU A 123 -1.16 -4.17 -6.22
N GLU A 124 -1.53 -4.88 -5.16
CA GLU A 124 -2.15 -6.20 -5.28
C GLU A 124 -3.60 -6.11 -5.78
N ALA A 125 -4.32 -5.08 -5.32
CA ALA A 125 -5.73 -4.85 -5.63
C ALA A 125 -5.96 -4.38 -7.07
N THR A 126 -5.07 -3.53 -7.60
CA THR A 126 -5.26 -2.89 -8.89
C THR A 126 -4.36 -3.50 -9.97
N SER A 127 -4.92 -3.64 -11.17
CA SER A 127 -4.22 -4.15 -12.36
C SER A 127 -3.26 -3.12 -12.98
N GLY A 128 -3.26 -1.87 -12.50
CA GLY A 128 -2.31 -0.83 -12.87
C GLY A 128 -1.09 -0.76 -11.94
N ASN A 129 -0.11 0.07 -12.31
CA ASN A 129 1.00 0.50 -11.42
C ASN A 129 0.57 1.66 -10.49
N SER A 130 -0.73 1.76 -10.21
CA SER A 130 -1.31 2.82 -9.40
C SER A 130 -1.36 2.37 -7.95
N THR A 131 -0.71 3.12 -7.06
CA THR A 131 -0.78 2.91 -5.60
C THR A 131 -1.94 3.69 -4.97
N SER A 132 -2.97 4.04 -5.76
CA SER A 132 -4.14 4.79 -5.31
C SER A 132 -5.12 3.90 -4.54
N SER A 133 -6.02 4.54 -3.78
CA SER A 133 -7.15 3.87 -3.11
C SER A 133 -7.90 2.96 -4.09
N PHE A 134 -8.25 1.76 -3.64
CA PHE A 134 -9.12 0.86 -4.40
C PHE A 134 -10.57 1.13 -4.04
N GLU A 135 -11.44 1.07 -5.04
CA GLU A 135 -12.87 1.31 -4.88
C GLU A 135 -13.58 -0.02 -4.63
N MET A 136 -13.72 -0.84 -5.66
CA MET A 136 -14.50 -2.08 -5.57
C MET A 136 -13.65 -3.34 -5.83
N GLU A 137 -12.37 -3.18 -6.14
CA GLU A 137 -11.44 -4.26 -6.50
C GLU A 137 -11.29 -5.31 -5.40
N MET A 138 -11.31 -4.87 -4.14
CA MET A 138 -11.29 -5.74 -2.96
C MET A 138 -12.61 -5.76 -2.19
N SER A 139 -13.72 -5.36 -2.83
CA SER A 139 -15.01 -5.15 -2.18
C SER A 139 -15.53 -6.32 -1.35
N GLN A 140 -15.19 -7.56 -1.72
CA GLN A 140 -15.73 -8.77 -1.11
C GLN A 140 -17.26 -8.74 -1.05
N ALA A 141 -17.90 -8.29 -2.13
CA ALA A 141 -19.34 -8.19 -2.24
C ALA A 141 -20.03 -9.54 -1.95
N GLY A 142 -21.08 -9.49 -1.12
CA GLY A 142 -21.79 -10.67 -0.63
C GLY A 142 -21.20 -11.28 0.64
N PHE A 143 -20.33 -10.54 1.34
CA PHE A 143 -19.82 -10.94 2.66
C PHE A 143 -20.96 -11.19 3.66
N SER A 144 -21.98 -10.33 3.62
CA SER A 144 -23.27 -10.50 4.27
C SER A 144 -24.37 -10.36 3.23
N VAL A 145 -25.54 -10.93 3.49
CA VAL A 145 -26.69 -10.88 2.58
C VAL A 145 -27.99 -10.79 3.35
N HIS A 146 -28.89 -9.93 2.88
CA HIS A 146 -30.25 -9.82 3.38
C HIS A 146 -31.25 -9.68 2.25
N SER A 147 -32.33 -10.46 2.31
CA SER A 147 -33.40 -10.42 1.33
C SER A 147 -34.60 -9.64 1.87
N SER A 148 -35.05 -8.65 1.12
CA SER A 148 -36.27 -7.90 1.35
C SER A 148 -37.28 -8.13 0.21
N GLU A 149 -38.51 -7.65 0.35
CA GLU A 149 -39.52 -7.71 -0.70
C GLU A 149 -39.10 -6.94 -1.97
N ASP A 150 -38.32 -5.84 -1.81
CA ASP A 150 -37.91 -4.98 -2.92
C ASP A 150 -36.61 -5.41 -3.60
N GLY A 151 -35.86 -6.36 -3.02
CA GLY A 151 -34.55 -6.77 -3.54
C GLY A 151 -33.65 -7.47 -2.53
N VAL A 152 -32.38 -7.60 -2.90
CA VAL A 152 -31.31 -8.20 -2.09
C VAL A 152 -30.28 -7.13 -1.73
N LEU A 153 -29.90 -7.05 -0.46
CA LEU A 153 -28.75 -6.29 0.00
C LEU A 153 -27.56 -7.21 0.16
N LEU A 154 -26.41 -6.79 -0.34
CA LEU A 154 -25.14 -7.48 -0.21
C LEU A 154 -24.13 -6.57 0.48
N GLY A 155 -23.56 -7.02 1.59
CA GLY A 155 -22.45 -6.33 2.22
C GLY A 155 -21.17 -6.43 1.41
N ALA A 156 -20.43 -5.32 1.30
CA ALA A 156 -19.16 -5.21 0.59
C ALA A 156 -18.11 -4.56 1.49
N VAL A 157 -17.64 -5.32 2.48
CA VAL A 157 -16.76 -4.85 3.58
C VAL A 157 -15.40 -4.32 3.12
N GLY A 158 -14.89 -4.80 1.99
CA GLY A 158 -13.58 -4.40 1.49
C GLY A 158 -13.63 -3.26 0.47
N ALA A 159 -14.81 -2.66 0.27
CA ALA A 159 -14.94 -1.53 -0.64
C ALA A 159 -14.28 -0.28 -0.04
N TYR A 160 -13.74 0.58 -0.89
CA TYR A 160 -13.20 1.88 -0.55
C TYR A 160 -12.19 1.84 0.60
N ASP A 161 -11.05 1.16 0.39
CA ASP A 161 -10.02 0.99 1.42
C ASP A 161 -10.53 0.37 2.74
N TRP A 162 -11.42 -0.63 2.63
CA TRP A 162 -12.11 -1.27 3.75
C TRP A 162 -13.02 -0.36 4.56
N ASN A 163 -13.38 0.83 4.07
CA ASN A 163 -14.47 1.60 4.67
C ASN A 163 -15.79 0.81 4.59
N GLY A 164 -15.97 0.08 3.49
CA GLY A 164 -17.09 -0.79 3.22
C GLY A 164 -18.28 -0.06 2.58
N THR A 165 -19.18 -0.82 1.98
CA THR A 165 -20.44 -0.32 1.43
C THR A 165 -21.47 -1.45 1.38
N VAL A 166 -22.67 -1.16 0.89
CA VAL A 166 -23.72 -2.15 0.62
C VAL A 166 -24.11 -2.08 -0.85
N ILE A 167 -24.35 -3.21 -1.50
CA ILE A 167 -24.86 -3.28 -2.86
C ILE A 167 -26.34 -3.63 -2.77
N VAL A 168 -27.18 -2.76 -3.33
CA VAL A 168 -28.62 -2.98 -3.39
C VAL A 168 -28.98 -3.49 -4.77
N GLN A 169 -29.49 -4.71 -4.85
CA GLN A 169 -29.92 -5.34 -6.10
C GLN A 169 -31.43 -5.52 -6.09
N THR A 170 -32.13 -4.71 -6.89
CA THR A 170 -33.58 -4.81 -7.09
C THR A 170 -33.88 -5.55 -8.39
N ALA A 171 -35.15 -5.76 -8.70
CA ALA A 171 -35.56 -6.38 -9.97
C ALA A 171 -35.17 -5.56 -11.22
N THR A 172 -34.90 -4.27 -11.06
CA THR A 172 -34.68 -3.32 -12.17
C THR A 172 -33.30 -2.68 -12.18
N GLU A 173 -32.61 -2.61 -11.04
CA GLU A 173 -31.35 -1.89 -10.91
C GLU A 173 -30.40 -2.50 -9.88
N THR A 174 -29.12 -2.16 -10.02
CA THR A 174 -28.08 -2.40 -9.03
C THR A 174 -27.50 -1.06 -8.63
N VAL A 175 -27.60 -0.73 -7.35
CA VAL A 175 -27.12 0.55 -6.80
C VAL A 175 -25.93 0.25 -5.88
N ILE A 176 -24.82 0.92 -6.14
CA ILE A 176 -23.61 0.89 -5.31
C ILE A 176 -23.44 2.32 -4.78
N PRO A 177 -23.69 2.56 -3.48
CA PRO A 177 -23.41 3.82 -2.82
C PRO A 177 -21.92 4.17 -2.90
N GLU A 178 -21.66 5.44 -3.19
CA GLU A 178 -20.32 6.03 -3.15
C GLU A 178 -19.75 6.04 -1.73
N ASN A 179 -18.42 6.09 -1.61
CA ASN A 179 -17.69 6.08 -0.33
C ASN A 179 -18.22 7.11 0.70
N THR A 180 -18.70 8.27 0.22
CA THR A 180 -19.17 9.36 1.08
C THR A 180 -20.63 9.25 1.49
N GLN A 181 -21.39 8.31 0.92
CA GLN A 181 -22.84 8.23 1.14
C GLN A 181 -23.20 7.88 2.60
N PHE A 182 -22.32 7.15 3.28
CA PHE A 182 -22.49 6.75 4.69
C PHE A 182 -21.61 7.55 5.65
N TYR A 183 -20.84 8.52 5.15
CA TYR A 183 -19.94 9.34 5.95
C TYR A 183 -20.66 10.59 6.46
N ASP A 184 -20.70 10.79 7.78
CA ASP A 184 -21.14 12.06 8.39
C ASP A 184 -19.93 12.86 8.91
N PRO A 185 -19.56 13.96 8.23
CA PRO A 185 -18.42 14.80 8.62
C PRO A 185 -18.54 15.40 10.03
N LYS A 186 -19.75 15.47 10.60
CA LYS A 186 -19.97 16.08 11.93
C LYS A 186 -19.75 15.08 13.07
N SER A 187 -20.05 13.80 12.86
CA SER A 187 -19.82 12.74 13.85
C SER A 187 -18.44 12.11 13.74
N GLU A 188 -17.83 12.14 12.56
CA GLU A 188 -16.59 11.41 12.27
C GLU A 188 -15.35 12.31 12.09
N ALA A 189 -15.49 13.63 12.30
CA ALA A 189 -14.35 14.55 12.29
C ALA A 189 -13.30 14.16 13.34
N GLY A 190 -12.14 13.70 12.88
CA GLY A 190 -11.00 13.30 13.70
C GLY A 190 -10.76 11.79 13.79
N TYR A 191 -11.66 10.97 13.26
CA TYR A 191 -11.40 9.55 13.00
C TYR A 191 -11.04 9.41 11.52
N GLU A 192 -9.74 9.40 11.21
CA GLU A 192 -9.30 8.94 9.90
C GLU A 192 -9.68 7.45 9.79
N GLY A 193 -10.60 7.15 8.87
CA GLY A 193 -11.25 5.85 8.70
C GLY A 193 -10.25 4.71 8.64
N LEU A 194 -10.07 4.04 9.76
CA LEU A 194 -9.43 2.74 9.83
C LEU A 194 -10.52 1.71 9.63
N ALA A 195 -10.66 1.21 8.40
CA ALA A 195 -11.34 -0.04 8.10
C ALA A 195 -12.71 -0.21 8.81
N GLY A 196 -13.68 0.64 8.47
CA GLY A 196 -15.02 0.64 9.07
C GLY A 196 -15.80 -0.67 8.85
N TYR A 197 -15.45 -1.43 7.80
CA TYR A 197 -16.10 -2.69 7.42
C TYR A 197 -17.62 -2.56 7.33
N LEU A 198 -18.12 -1.41 6.84
CA LEU A 198 -19.55 -1.25 6.57
C LEU A 198 -20.04 -2.35 5.62
N GLY A 199 -21.21 -2.91 5.93
CA GLY A 199 -21.71 -4.11 5.24
C GLY A 199 -21.19 -5.42 5.84
N TYR A 200 -20.55 -5.42 7.01
CA TYR A 200 -20.21 -6.67 7.71
C TYR A 200 -21.46 -7.48 8.08
N ASP A 201 -22.51 -6.77 8.47
CA ASP A 201 -23.85 -7.29 8.68
C ASP A 201 -24.84 -6.35 8.00
N VAL A 202 -25.86 -6.90 7.35
CA VAL A 202 -26.89 -6.12 6.65
C VAL A 202 -28.24 -6.70 7.05
N GLU A 203 -29.16 -5.82 7.42
CA GLU A 203 -30.49 -6.17 7.89
C GLU A 203 -31.48 -5.09 7.45
N SER A 204 -32.76 -5.40 7.42
CA SER A 204 -33.81 -4.41 7.13
C SER A 204 -34.73 -4.20 8.32
N ALA A 205 -35.16 -2.96 8.55
CA ALA A 205 -36.16 -2.64 9.56
C ALA A 205 -37.49 -2.22 8.92
N SER A 206 -38.56 -2.98 9.15
CA SER A 206 -39.89 -2.60 8.68
C SER A 206 -40.60 -1.67 9.68
N THR A 207 -41.07 -0.52 9.20
CA THR A 207 -41.89 0.41 9.96
C THR A 207 -43.30 0.51 9.36
N PRO A 208 -44.31 1.03 10.09
CA PRO A 208 -45.64 1.28 9.52
C PRO A 208 -45.65 2.26 8.33
N ARG A 209 -44.54 2.95 8.06
CA ARG A 209 -44.37 3.89 6.94
C ARG A 209 -43.55 3.31 5.77
N GLY A 210 -43.11 2.05 5.87
CA GLY A 210 -42.27 1.39 4.87
C GLY A 210 -41.04 0.71 5.49
N VAL A 211 -40.27 0.03 4.65
CA VAL A 211 -39.01 -0.64 5.00
C VAL A 211 -37.87 0.37 4.97
N LEU A 212 -37.03 0.34 6.00
CA LEU A 212 -35.76 1.07 6.09
C LEU A 212 -34.63 0.07 5.88
N TYR A 213 -33.67 0.51 5.07
CA TYR A 213 -32.44 -0.19 4.73
C TYR A 213 -31.25 0.52 5.37
#